data_AF-A0A538EJE2-F1
#
_entry.id   AF-A0A538EJE2-F1
#
_cell.length_a   1.000
_cell.length_b   1.000
_cell.length_c   1.000
_cell.angle_alpha   90.00
_cell.angle_beta   90.00
_cell.angle_gamma   90.00
#
_symmetry.space_group_name_H-M   'P 1'
#
loop_
_entity.id
_entity.type
_entity.pdbx_description
1 polymer ?
#
loop_
_entity_poly.entity_id
_entity_poly.type
_entity_poly.pdbx_seq_one_letter_code
_entity_poly.pdbx_strand_id
1 'polypeptide(L)'
;MHTRARDESGFGLLELLMAMVMLNVGILAIVAAFSSGNAALARASQVSTATALADKQMESYRGLIYDNIVFTTTEWNAAIADSSYKADTAYTSNMQSPVAPKALVSTVTNCPTNVPTTSCDPSYTTSGPDHRSYRVDTYLYYDAPGGGAQLKTITVVIRPAASPSRALARLTSTFDSSTNPA
;
A
#
# COMPACT_ATOMS: atom_id res chain seq x y z
N MET A 1 72.86 21.14 -24.83
CA MET A 1 71.81 20.10 -24.78
C MET A 1 71.38 19.99 -23.33
N HIS A 2 70.24 20.60 -22.97
CA HIS A 2 69.79 20.67 -21.59
C HIS A 2 68.79 19.55 -21.30
N THR A 3 69.16 18.65 -20.41
CA THR A 3 68.24 17.69 -19.79
C THR A 3 68.46 17.76 -18.29
N ARG A 4 67.69 18.63 -17.62
CA ARG A 4 67.57 18.65 -16.17
C ARG A 4 66.70 17.44 -15.76
N ALA A 5 67.31 16.40 -15.21
CA ALA A 5 66.59 15.42 -14.40
C ALA A 5 66.15 16.14 -13.12
N ARG A 6 64.85 16.47 -13.05
CA ARG A 6 64.22 17.06 -11.88
C ARG A 6 64.06 15.98 -10.81
N ASP A 7 64.27 16.41 -9.59
CA ASP A 7 64.21 15.68 -8.33
C ASP A 7 62.80 15.07 -8.10
N GLU A 8 62.65 13.74 -8.25
CA GLU A 8 61.37 13.00 -8.07
C GLU A 8 61.18 12.47 -6.62
N SER A 9 62.16 12.71 -5.74
CA SER A 9 62.24 12.15 -4.38
C SER A 9 61.05 12.53 -3.46
N GLY A 10 60.37 13.66 -3.72
CA GLY A 10 59.19 14.08 -2.97
C GLY A 10 57.83 13.65 -3.56
N PHE A 11 57.81 13.14 -4.80
CA PHE A 11 56.57 12.82 -5.51
C PHE A 11 55.93 11.54 -4.98
N GLY A 12 56.74 10.55 -4.58
CA GLY A 12 56.24 9.26 -4.06
C GLY A 12 55.50 9.35 -2.72
N LEU A 13 55.91 10.24 -1.80
CA LEU A 13 55.18 10.47 -0.54
C LEU A 13 53.82 11.15 -0.80
N LEU A 14 53.77 12.05 -1.77
CA LEU A 14 52.57 12.77 -2.16
C LEU A 14 51.59 11.84 -2.88
N GLU A 15 52.11 10.94 -3.71
CA GLU A 15 51.35 9.87 -4.36
C GLU A 15 50.73 8.90 -3.36
N LEU A 16 51.46 8.52 -2.31
CA LEU A 16 50.96 7.63 -1.24
C LEU A 16 49.89 8.33 -0.39
N LEU A 17 50.07 9.62 -0.09
CA LEU A 17 49.07 10.43 0.59
C LEU A 17 47.79 10.55 -0.25
N MET A 18 47.93 10.83 -1.54
CA MET A 18 46.79 10.92 -2.46
C MET A 18 46.09 9.56 -2.64
N ALA A 19 46.85 8.46 -2.71
CA ALA A 19 46.29 7.11 -2.76
C ALA A 19 45.50 6.77 -1.49
N MET A 20 46.01 7.12 -0.31
CA MET A 20 45.30 6.91 0.96
C MET A 20 44.02 7.75 1.04
N VAL A 21 44.05 9.00 0.57
CA VAL A 21 42.86 9.87 0.51
C VAL A 21 41.82 9.31 -0.46
N MET A 22 42.21 8.94 -1.68
CA MET A 22 41.32 8.32 -2.68
C MET A 22 40.70 7.02 -2.15
N LEU A 23 41.50 6.19 -1.48
CA LEU A 23 41.04 4.94 -0.88
C LEU A 23 39.99 5.21 0.21
N ASN A 24 40.22 6.18 1.10
CA ASN A 24 39.26 6.55 2.14
C ASN A 24 37.96 7.11 1.54
N VAL A 25 38.05 7.95 0.51
CA VAL A 25 36.86 8.46 -0.21
C VAL A 25 36.09 7.32 -0.87
N GLY A 26 36.80 6.36 -1.49
CA GLY A 26 36.21 5.18 -2.10
C GLY A 26 35.44 4.32 -1.10
N ILE A 27 36.02 4.04 0.07
CA ILE A 27 35.36 3.25 1.12
C ILE A 27 34.11 3.96 1.64
N LEU A 28 34.18 5.26 1.91
CA LEU A 28 33.02 6.04 2.36
C LEU A 28 31.88 6.04 1.31
N ALA A 29 32.22 6.12 0.02
CA ALA A 29 31.25 6.05 -1.05
C ALA A 29 30.53 4.69 -1.09
N ILE A 30 31.25 3.58 -0.90
CA ILE A 30 30.66 2.23 -0.87
C ILE A 30 29.74 2.06 0.35
N VAL A 31 30.14 2.55 1.52
CA VAL A 31 29.29 2.50 2.73
C VAL A 31 28.00 3.29 2.54
N ALA A 32 28.07 4.47 1.93
CA ALA A 32 26.90 5.26 1.58
C ALA A 32 26.00 4.55 0.56
N ALA A 33 26.58 3.93 -0.46
CA ALA A 33 25.84 3.12 -1.44
C ALA A 33 25.14 1.91 -0.80
N PHE A 34 25.80 1.22 0.13
CA PHE A 34 25.21 0.07 0.82
C PHE A 34 24.07 0.46 1.76
N SER A 35 24.22 1.54 2.52
CA SER A 35 23.17 2.02 3.42
C SER A 35 21.91 2.47 2.66
N SER A 36 22.08 3.20 1.55
CA SER A 36 20.98 3.58 0.67
C SER A 36 20.33 2.37 -0.02
N GLY A 37 21.12 1.38 -0.45
CA GLY A 37 20.61 0.12 -0.99
C GLY A 37 19.74 -0.65 0.00
N ASN A 38 20.17 -0.76 1.25
CA ASN A 38 19.38 -1.42 2.31
C ASN A 38 18.06 -0.69 2.60
N ALA A 39 18.08 0.65 2.63
CA ALA A 39 16.87 1.44 2.81
C ALA A 39 15.90 1.29 1.63
N ALA A 40 16.42 1.21 0.39
CA ALA A 40 15.61 0.95 -0.79
C ALA A 40 14.98 -0.45 -0.74
N LEU A 41 15.75 -1.47 -0.37
CA LEU A 41 15.27 -2.84 -0.24
C LEU A 41 14.19 -2.97 0.85
N ALA A 42 14.36 -2.33 2.00
CA ALA A 42 13.37 -2.33 3.07
C ALA A 42 12.05 -1.64 2.66
N ARG A 43 12.11 -0.61 1.82
CA ARG A 43 10.89 0.00 1.24
C ARG A 43 10.23 -0.91 0.22
N ALA A 44 11.03 -1.57 -0.62
CA ALA A 44 10.53 -2.51 -1.61
C ALA A 44 9.85 -3.73 -0.96
N SER A 45 10.44 -4.30 0.09
CA SER A 45 9.83 -5.40 0.83
C SER A 45 8.51 -4.98 1.49
N GLN A 46 8.45 -3.78 2.06
CA GLN A 46 7.23 -3.24 2.64
C GLN A 46 6.10 -3.09 1.61
N VAL A 47 6.41 -2.60 0.41
CA VAL A 47 5.43 -2.51 -0.69
C VAL A 47 5.01 -3.89 -1.16
N SER A 48 5.94 -4.85 -1.29
CA SER A 48 5.63 -6.22 -1.69
C SER A 48 4.68 -6.91 -0.69
N THR A 49 4.94 -6.77 0.61
CA THR A 49 4.04 -7.26 1.66
C THR A 49 2.67 -6.59 1.58
N ALA A 50 2.63 -5.27 1.38
CA ALA A 50 1.38 -4.54 1.24
C ALA A 50 0.56 -5.01 0.03
N THR A 51 1.20 -5.25 -1.12
CA THR A 51 0.52 -5.80 -2.30
C THR A 51 -0.05 -7.19 -2.02
N ALA A 52 0.73 -8.08 -1.40
CA ALA A 52 0.25 -9.41 -1.03
C ALA A 52 -0.94 -9.39 -0.06
N LEU A 53 -0.97 -8.44 0.89
CA LEU A 53 -2.10 -8.23 1.78
C LEU A 53 -3.34 -7.71 1.01
N ALA A 54 -3.14 -6.80 0.06
CA ALA A 54 -4.21 -6.30 -0.80
C ALA A 54 -4.81 -7.44 -1.64
N ASP A 55 -3.96 -8.26 -2.27
CA ASP A 55 -4.37 -9.42 -3.06
C ASP A 55 -5.14 -10.42 -2.21
N LYS A 56 -4.65 -10.73 -1.00
CA LYS A 56 -5.34 -11.62 -0.06
C LYS A 56 -6.74 -11.11 0.28
N GLN A 57 -6.89 -9.82 0.55
CA GLN A 57 -8.20 -9.24 0.87
C GLN A 57 -9.12 -9.24 -0.35
N MET A 58 -8.60 -8.92 -1.54
CA MET A 58 -9.36 -9.00 -2.78
C MET A 58 -9.80 -10.43 -3.10
N GLU A 59 -8.96 -11.42 -2.83
CA GLU A 59 -9.30 -12.83 -3.02
C GLU A 59 -10.38 -13.29 -2.03
N SER A 60 -10.35 -12.78 -0.80
CA SER A 60 -11.44 -12.98 0.17
C SER A 60 -12.79 -12.55 -0.42
N TYR A 61 -12.84 -11.36 -1.06
CA TYR A 61 -14.07 -10.87 -1.70
C TYR A 61 -14.47 -11.66 -2.94
N ARG A 62 -13.51 -12.17 -3.73
CA ARG A 62 -13.79 -13.05 -4.88
C ARG A 62 -14.40 -14.38 -4.49
N GLY A 63 -14.13 -14.85 -3.29
CA GLY A 63 -14.77 -16.05 -2.73
C GLY A 63 -16.21 -15.84 -2.24
N LEU A 64 -16.73 -14.60 -2.19
CA LEU A 64 -18.06 -14.32 -1.66
C LEU A 64 -19.12 -14.31 -2.76
N ILE A 65 -20.35 -14.69 -2.38
CA ILE A 65 -21.55 -14.39 -3.18
C ILE A 65 -21.83 -12.89 -3.15
N TYR A 66 -22.46 -12.39 -4.21
CA TYR A 66 -22.71 -10.97 -4.38
C TYR A 66 -23.41 -10.34 -3.15
N ASP A 67 -24.41 -11.02 -2.59
CA ASP A 67 -25.19 -10.52 -1.46
C ASP A 67 -24.40 -10.44 -0.14
N ASN A 68 -23.36 -11.26 0.00
CA ASN A 68 -22.52 -11.31 1.20
C ASN A 68 -21.42 -10.23 1.23
N ILE A 69 -21.24 -9.48 0.14
CA ILE A 69 -20.32 -8.34 0.08
C ILE A 69 -21.01 -7.13 0.73
N VAL A 70 -20.89 -7.03 2.05
CA VAL A 70 -21.48 -5.97 2.88
C VAL A 70 -20.57 -5.62 4.04
N PHE A 71 -20.75 -4.43 4.61
CA PHE A 71 -20.10 -4.03 5.86
C PHE A 71 -21.06 -4.15 7.04
N THR A 72 -20.49 -4.39 8.21
CA THR A 72 -21.26 -4.31 9.46
C THR A 72 -21.47 -2.85 9.87
N THR A 73 -22.64 -2.53 10.42
CA THR A 73 -22.97 -1.15 10.81
C THR A 73 -22.01 -0.58 11.86
N THR A 74 -21.59 -1.41 12.82
CA THR A 74 -20.64 -1.01 13.87
C THR A 74 -19.29 -0.61 13.28
N GLU A 75 -18.70 -1.46 12.44
CA GLU A 75 -17.37 -1.20 11.86
C GLU A 75 -17.43 -0.09 10.80
N TRP A 76 -18.53 0.01 10.06
CA TRP A 76 -18.77 1.15 9.17
C TRP A 76 -18.75 2.48 9.92
N ASN A 77 -19.47 2.58 11.05
CA ASN A 77 -19.50 3.78 11.88
C ASN A 77 -18.12 4.13 12.45
N ALA A 78 -17.32 3.12 12.83
CA ALA A 78 -15.95 3.32 13.28
C ALA A 78 -15.06 3.86 12.13
N ALA A 79 -15.16 3.29 10.93
CA ALA A 79 -14.38 3.74 9.78
C ALA A 79 -14.73 5.18 9.35
N ILE A 80 -16.01 5.58 9.34
CA ILE A 80 -16.37 6.98 9.00
C ILE A 80 -16.13 7.97 10.15
N ALA A 81 -15.80 7.51 11.36
CA ALA A 81 -15.29 8.36 12.41
C ALA A 81 -13.77 8.61 12.25
N ASP A 82 -13.07 7.75 11.52
CA ASP A 82 -11.63 7.85 11.25
C ASP A 82 -11.32 8.87 10.14
N SER A 83 -10.52 9.88 10.47
CA SER A 83 -10.12 10.94 9.55
C SER A 83 -9.21 10.45 8.41
N SER A 84 -8.36 9.44 8.65
CA SER A 84 -7.49 8.86 7.63
C SER A 84 -8.27 8.01 6.63
N TYR A 85 -9.29 7.27 7.10
CA TYR A 85 -10.21 6.57 6.20
C TYR A 85 -10.94 7.54 5.28
N LYS A 86 -11.49 8.61 5.86
CA LYS A 86 -12.24 9.65 5.14
C LYS A 86 -11.39 10.54 4.23
N ALA A 87 -10.10 10.69 4.51
CA ALA A 87 -9.20 11.48 3.70
C ALA A 87 -8.82 10.78 2.37
N ASP A 88 -9.12 9.48 2.20
CA ASP A 88 -8.78 8.79 0.96
C ASP A 88 -9.63 9.23 -0.23
N THR A 89 -9.00 9.23 -1.39
CA THR A 89 -9.61 9.56 -2.68
C THR A 89 -10.79 8.64 -3.03
N ALA A 90 -10.74 7.36 -2.67
CA ALA A 90 -11.81 6.40 -2.95
C ALA A 90 -13.08 6.73 -2.16
N TYR A 91 -12.95 7.13 -0.89
CA TYR A 91 -14.07 7.57 -0.07
C TYR A 91 -14.63 8.92 -0.56
N THR A 92 -13.77 9.93 -0.66
CA THR A 92 -14.17 11.30 -1.02
C THR A 92 -14.81 11.37 -2.40
N SER A 93 -14.33 10.59 -3.38
CA SER A 93 -14.82 10.64 -4.76
C SER A 93 -16.05 9.77 -5.01
N ASN A 94 -16.28 8.72 -4.22
CA ASN A 94 -17.31 7.71 -4.54
C ASN A 94 -18.34 7.48 -3.43
N MET A 95 -18.04 7.83 -2.18
CA MET A 95 -18.84 7.40 -1.02
C MET A 95 -19.29 8.54 -0.11
N GLN A 96 -18.54 9.65 -0.03
CA GLN A 96 -18.87 10.76 0.89
C GLN A 96 -20.21 11.42 0.54
N SER A 97 -20.43 11.67 -0.74
CA SER A 97 -21.67 12.22 -1.31
C SER A 97 -21.91 11.55 -2.66
N PRO A 98 -22.32 10.26 -2.67
CA PRO A 98 -22.48 9.52 -3.92
C PRO A 98 -23.59 10.17 -4.75
N VAL A 99 -23.29 10.44 -6.02
CA VAL A 99 -24.25 10.93 -7.01
C VAL A 99 -24.60 9.78 -7.96
N ALA A 100 -25.86 9.70 -8.36
CA ALA A 100 -26.32 8.69 -9.32
C ALA A 100 -25.38 8.69 -10.55
N PRO A 101 -24.94 7.51 -11.03
CA PRO A 101 -25.44 6.16 -10.71
C PRO A 101 -24.87 5.51 -9.43
N LYS A 102 -24.04 6.20 -8.65
CA LYS A 102 -23.39 5.63 -7.47
C LYS A 102 -24.26 5.76 -6.22
N ALA A 103 -24.14 4.77 -5.33
CA ALA A 103 -24.78 4.78 -4.01
C ALA A 103 -23.98 3.98 -2.98
N LEU A 104 -24.23 4.21 -1.69
CA LEU A 104 -23.65 3.38 -0.63
C LEU A 104 -24.30 2.00 -0.61
N VAL A 105 -23.49 0.98 -0.29
CA VAL A 105 -24.01 -0.34 0.04
C VAL A 105 -24.63 -0.33 1.43
N SER A 106 -25.82 -0.94 1.58
CA SER A 106 -26.46 -1.05 2.89
C SER A 106 -25.59 -1.85 3.86
N THR A 107 -25.56 -1.42 5.12
CA THR A 107 -24.83 -2.14 6.17
C THR A 107 -25.73 -3.17 6.86
N VAL A 108 -25.12 -4.18 7.46
CA VAL A 108 -25.80 -5.24 8.20
C VAL A 108 -25.43 -5.21 9.68
N THR A 109 -26.30 -5.68 10.57
CA THR A 109 -25.99 -5.74 12.00
C THR A 109 -24.89 -6.75 12.30
N ASN A 110 -24.93 -7.92 11.65
CA ASN A 110 -23.98 -9.01 11.83
C ASN A 110 -23.37 -9.39 10.49
N CYS A 111 -22.07 -9.71 10.49
CA CYS A 111 -21.40 -10.24 9.30
C CYS A 111 -22.05 -11.57 8.87
N PRO A 112 -22.32 -11.81 7.59
CA PRO A 112 -22.99 -13.04 7.15
C PRO A 112 -22.21 -14.30 7.52
N THR A 113 -22.93 -15.41 7.73
CA THR A 113 -22.31 -16.71 8.04
C THR A 113 -21.39 -17.15 6.91
N ASN A 114 -20.21 -17.68 7.24
CA ASN A 114 -19.15 -18.08 6.30
C ASN A 114 -18.43 -16.92 5.56
N VAL A 115 -18.66 -15.66 5.97
CA VAL A 115 -17.85 -14.53 5.52
C VAL A 115 -16.77 -14.25 6.56
N PRO A 116 -15.49 -14.11 6.17
CA PRO A 116 -14.44 -13.67 7.08
C PRO A 116 -14.81 -12.31 7.69
N THR A 117 -14.72 -12.16 9.00
CA THR A 117 -15.10 -10.91 9.68
C THR A 117 -14.32 -9.71 9.17
N THR A 118 -13.07 -9.90 8.72
CA THR A 118 -12.22 -8.89 8.08
C THR A 118 -12.74 -8.39 6.73
N SER A 119 -13.65 -9.11 6.08
CA SER A 119 -14.31 -8.65 4.85
C SER A 119 -15.54 -7.76 5.14
N CYS A 120 -16.09 -7.87 6.36
CA CYS A 120 -17.19 -7.04 6.84
C CYS A 120 -16.72 -5.79 7.63
N ASP A 121 -15.43 -5.73 7.95
CA ASP A 121 -14.77 -4.60 8.58
C ASP A 121 -14.08 -3.74 7.51
N PRO A 122 -14.58 -2.51 7.24
CA PRO A 122 -14.00 -1.61 6.26
C PRO A 122 -12.60 -1.10 6.64
N SER A 123 -12.17 -1.19 7.90
CA SER A 123 -10.88 -0.65 8.33
C SER A 123 -10.31 -1.40 9.52
N TYR A 124 -9.42 -2.35 9.25
CA TYR A 124 -8.73 -3.11 10.30
C TYR A 124 -7.21 -3.01 10.19
N THR A 125 -6.52 -3.45 11.24
CA THR A 125 -5.05 -3.55 11.25
C THR A 125 -4.62 -5.01 11.28
N THR A 126 -3.52 -5.30 10.59
CA THR A 126 -2.93 -6.64 10.52
C THR A 126 -1.41 -6.55 10.50
N SER A 127 -0.73 -7.59 10.97
CA SER A 127 0.73 -7.67 10.92
C SER A 127 1.17 -8.45 9.68
N GLY A 128 2.15 -7.91 8.96
CA GLY A 128 2.82 -8.59 7.86
C GLY A 128 3.90 -9.57 8.35
N PRO A 129 4.37 -10.49 7.48
CA PRO A 129 5.49 -11.39 7.80
C PRO A 129 6.80 -10.67 8.13
N ASP A 130 6.90 -9.38 7.79
CA ASP A 130 8.02 -8.50 8.05
C ASP A 130 7.95 -7.81 9.43
N HIS A 131 7.05 -8.28 10.31
CA HIS A 131 6.79 -7.74 11.66
C HIS A 131 6.34 -6.27 11.67
N ARG A 132 5.85 -5.76 10.54
CA ARG A 132 5.27 -4.41 10.46
C ARG A 132 3.76 -4.48 10.56
N SER A 133 3.17 -3.43 11.11
CA SER A 133 1.71 -3.28 11.18
C SER A 133 1.21 -2.50 9.96
N TYR A 134 0.21 -3.06 9.32
CA TYR A 134 -0.47 -2.52 8.16
C TYR A 134 -1.92 -2.24 8.53
N ARG A 135 -2.44 -1.15 7.97
CA ARG A 135 -3.85 -0.83 7.96
C ARG A 135 -4.43 -1.23 6.61
N VAL A 136 -5.54 -1.95 6.64
CA VAL A 136 -6.30 -2.40 5.48
C VAL A 136 -7.60 -1.64 5.47
N ASP A 137 -7.76 -0.76 4.48
CA ASP A 137 -8.97 0.04 4.29
C ASP A 137 -9.70 -0.44 3.04
N THR A 138 -10.96 -0.81 3.20
CA THR A 138 -11.81 -1.27 2.10
C THR A 138 -12.95 -0.29 1.89
N TYR A 139 -13.05 0.21 0.67
CA TYR A 139 -14.12 1.11 0.22
C TYR A 139 -15.08 0.33 -0.66
N LEU A 140 -16.37 0.36 -0.33
CA LEU A 140 -17.42 -0.40 -1.01
C LEU A 140 -18.58 0.52 -1.38
N TYR A 141 -18.92 0.58 -2.66
CA TYR A 141 -20.06 1.33 -3.16
C TYR A 141 -20.70 0.61 -4.35
N TYR A 142 -21.96 0.95 -4.63
CA TYR A 142 -22.66 0.51 -5.82
C TYR A 142 -22.47 1.49 -6.97
N ASP A 143 -22.41 0.96 -8.18
CA ASP A 143 -22.50 1.71 -9.44
C ASP A 143 -23.57 1.04 -10.32
N ALA A 144 -24.63 1.76 -10.65
CA ALA A 144 -25.74 1.27 -11.48
C ALA A 144 -25.77 2.02 -12.82
N PRO A 145 -24.92 1.68 -13.80
CA PRO A 145 -24.91 2.35 -15.09
C PRO A 145 -26.30 2.25 -15.75
N GLY A 146 -26.72 3.32 -16.43
CA GLY A 146 -28.06 3.39 -17.03
C GLY A 146 -28.35 2.21 -17.95
N GLY A 147 -29.38 1.42 -17.61
CA GLY A 147 -29.79 0.22 -18.36
C GLY A 147 -29.03 -1.07 -18.00
N GLY A 148 -28.14 -1.05 -17.00
CA GLY A 148 -27.38 -2.21 -16.51
C GLY A 148 -27.76 -2.67 -15.11
N ALA A 149 -27.21 -3.82 -14.70
CA ALA A 149 -27.31 -4.35 -13.34
C ALA A 149 -26.43 -3.56 -12.36
N GLN A 150 -26.75 -3.64 -11.08
CA GLN A 150 -26.02 -2.97 -10.01
C GLN A 150 -24.66 -3.65 -9.77
N LEU A 151 -23.57 -2.91 -9.92
CA LEU A 151 -22.21 -3.40 -9.71
C LEU A 151 -21.70 -2.97 -8.34
N LYS A 152 -21.14 -3.89 -7.55
CA LYS A 152 -20.40 -3.55 -6.31
C LYS A 152 -18.95 -3.27 -6.68
N THR A 153 -18.49 -2.05 -6.47
CA THR A 153 -17.08 -1.72 -6.62
C THR A 153 -16.40 -1.74 -5.26
N ILE A 154 -15.34 -2.53 -5.15
CA ILE A 154 -14.48 -2.61 -3.97
C ILE A 154 -13.14 -2.00 -4.30
N THR A 155 -12.64 -1.12 -3.44
CA THR A 155 -11.24 -0.66 -3.47
C THR A 155 -10.58 -0.98 -2.15
N VAL A 156 -9.53 -1.81 -2.17
CA VAL A 156 -8.69 -2.11 -1.02
C VAL A 156 -7.45 -1.22 -1.08
N VAL A 157 -7.14 -0.54 0.02
CA VAL A 157 -5.96 0.30 0.17
C VAL A 157 -5.18 -0.16 1.39
N ILE A 158 -3.89 -0.42 1.19
CA ILE A 158 -2.99 -0.85 2.26
C ILE A 158 -2.04 0.28 2.62
N ARG A 159 -1.95 0.59 3.91
CA ARG A 159 -1.13 1.67 4.45
C ARG A 159 -0.28 1.16 5.63
N PRO A 160 0.87 1.78 5.94
CA PRO A 160 1.54 1.53 7.20
C PRO A 160 0.66 2.02 8.35
N ALA A 161 0.48 1.23 9.41
CA ALA A 161 -0.33 1.63 10.55
C ALA A 161 0.24 2.88 11.26
N ALA A 162 1.57 3.02 11.29
CA ALA A 162 2.26 4.18 11.86
C ALA A 162 2.19 5.45 10.99
N SER A 163 1.78 5.34 9.71
CA SER A 163 1.80 6.46 8.76
C SER A 163 0.66 6.32 7.75
N PRO A 164 -0.60 6.45 8.20
CA PRO A 164 -1.79 6.14 7.40
C PRO A 164 -2.09 7.16 6.30
N SER A 165 -1.29 8.22 6.15
CA SER A 165 -1.42 9.17 5.05
C SER A 165 -0.85 8.66 3.71
N ARG A 166 0.00 7.62 3.74
CA ARG A 166 0.67 7.09 2.55
C ARG A 166 0.14 5.71 2.20
N ALA A 167 -0.53 5.60 1.05
CA ALA A 167 -0.86 4.31 0.45
C ALA A 167 0.40 3.61 -0.08
N LEU A 168 0.53 2.32 0.22
CA LEU A 168 1.59 1.44 -0.31
C LEU A 168 1.10 0.61 -1.49
N ALA A 169 -0.13 0.10 -1.40
CA ALA A 169 -0.79 -0.67 -2.43
C ALA A 169 -2.27 -0.29 -2.51
N ARG A 170 -2.83 -0.38 -3.71
CA ARG A 170 -4.25 -0.16 -3.98
C ARG A 170 -4.71 -1.14 -5.05
N LEU A 171 -5.82 -1.82 -4.80
CA LEU A 171 -6.48 -2.68 -5.75
C LEU A 171 -7.96 -2.33 -5.81
N THR A 172 -8.52 -2.34 -7.01
CA THR A 172 -9.95 -2.09 -7.23
C THR A 172 -10.51 -3.22 -8.08
N SER A 173 -11.69 -3.71 -7.73
CA SER A 173 -12.43 -4.67 -8.54
C SER A 173 -13.94 -4.43 -8.44
N THR A 174 -14.66 -4.93 -9.44
CA THR A 174 -16.10 -4.80 -9.57
C THR A 174 -16.74 -6.18 -9.57
N PHE A 175 -17.83 -6.33 -8.84
CA PHE A 175 -18.60 -7.56 -8.72
C PHE A 175 -19.99 -7.33 -9.30
N ASP A 176 -20.45 -8.27 -10.11
CA ASP A 176 -21.79 -8.29 -10.67
C ASP A 176 -22.60 -9.41 -10.02
N SER A 177 -23.88 -9.15 -9.81
CA SER A 177 -24.87 -10.12 -9.37
C SER A 177 -25.00 -11.34 -10.30
N SER A 178 -24.71 -11.18 -11.60
CA SER A 178 -24.88 -12.26 -12.60
C SER A 178 -23.82 -13.37 -12.51
N THR A 179 -22.64 -13.09 -11.95
CA THR A 179 -21.52 -14.03 -11.93
C THR A 179 -21.51 -14.93 -10.69
N ASN A 180 -22.16 -14.52 -9.60
CA ASN A 180 -22.30 -15.33 -8.39
C ASN A 180 -23.59 -14.93 -7.63
N PRO A 181 -24.78 -15.31 -8.14
CA PRO A 181 -26.06 -14.98 -7.51
C PRO A 181 -26.21 -15.71 -6.16
N ALA A 182 -27.11 -15.18 -5.33
CA ALA A 182 -27.39 -15.58 -3.94
C ALA A 182 -27.48 -17.10 -3.69
#